data_AF-A0A645FWY3-F1
#
_entry.id   AF-A0A645FWY3-F1
#
_cell.length_a   1.000
_cell.length_b   1.000
_cell.length_c   1.000
_cell.angle_alpha   90.00
_cell.angle_beta   90.00
_cell.angle_gamma   90.00
#
_symmetry.space_group_name_H-M   'P 1'
#
loop_
_entity.id
_entity.type
_entity.pdbx_description
1 polymer ?
#
loop_
_entity_poly.entity_id
_entity_poly.type
_entity_poly.pdbx_seq_one_letter_code
_entity_poly.pdbx_strand_id
1 'polypeptide(L)'
;MVCDPAELVRDGNGLSHAGQPVDLIYNRMTDFALDATETATIRAVFEQGGVVLTPHPRAHALYADKRNLMQLSDDAALQALGVGETTRNILLAGIPQTVAVTPEQGEAFWAERKRWFFKPPAGFGSRAAYRGDKLTKRVFEEVLHGGYIAQEIAPPSEHAVGETTMKADIRCYVYNGCIQLVAARLYQGQTTNFRTPGGGFAPVFTV
;
A
#
# COMPACT_ATOMS: atom_id res chain seq x y z
N MET A 1 -21.47 -15.98 2.47
CA MET A 1 -20.81 -16.84 3.46
C MET A 1 -19.52 -16.16 3.90
N VAL A 2 -19.20 -16.19 5.19
CA VAL A 2 -17.91 -15.74 5.74
C VAL A 2 -17.42 -16.87 6.63
N CYS A 3 -16.21 -17.35 6.41
CA CYS A 3 -15.63 -18.48 7.14
C CYS A 3 -14.13 -18.26 7.33
N ASP A 4 -13.55 -19.00 8.27
CA ASP A 4 -12.11 -19.12 8.43
C ASP A 4 -11.52 -19.98 7.29
N PRO A 5 -10.30 -19.70 6.80
CA PRO A 5 -9.60 -20.56 5.84
C PRO A 5 -9.55 -22.03 6.23
N ALA A 6 -9.44 -22.35 7.52
CA ALA A 6 -9.36 -23.72 8.03
C ALA A 6 -10.67 -24.50 7.83
N GLU A 7 -11.79 -23.82 7.59
CA GLU A 7 -13.09 -24.44 7.30
C GLU A 7 -13.22 -24.86 5.81
N LEU A 8 -12.29 -24.45 4.95
CA LEU A 8 -12.26 -24.83 3.54
C LEU A 8 -11.50 -26.13 3.33
N VAL A 9 -12.20 -27.13 2.79
CA VAL A 9 -11.65 -28.46 2.54
C VAL A 9 -11.49 -28.66 1.04
N ARG A 10 -10.39 -29.29 0.63
CA ARG A 10 -10.21 -29.70 -0.76
C ARG A 10 -11.22 -30.77 -1.15
N ASP A 11 -11.91 -30.57 -2.26
CA ASP A 11 -12.81 -31.55 -2.86
C ASP A 11 -12.43 -31.74 -4.35
N GLY A 12 -11.72 -32.82 -4.64
CA GLY A 12 -11.10 -33.07 -5.95
C GLY A 12 -10.16 -31.94 -6.37
N ASN A 13 -10.54 -31.23 -7.44
CA ASN A 13 -9.82 -30.08 -7.96
C ASN A 13 -10.30 -28.74 -7.38
N GLY A 14 -11.37 -28.72 -6.59
CA GLY A 14 -11.95 -27.50 -6.03
C GLY A 14 -11.83 -27.40 -4.51
N LEU A 15 -12.53 -26.42 -3.95
CA LEU A 15 -12.74 -26.26 -2.51
C LEU A 15 -14.22 -26.47 -2.19
N SER A 16 -14.48 -26.93 -0.98
CA SER A 16 -15.83 -26.97 -0.41
C SER A 16 -15.85 -26.38 1.00
N HIS A 17 -17.01 -25.85 1.38
CA HIS A 17 -17.33 -25.43 2.73
C HIS A 17 -18.63 -26.11 3.16
N ALA A 18 -18.60 -26.88 4.25
CA ALA A 18 -19.76 -27.65 4.72
C ALA A 18 -20.41 -28.51 3.60
N GLY A 19 -19.59 -29.09 2.73
CA GLY A 19 -20.03 -29.92 1.60
C GLY A 19 -20.60 -29.15 0.41
N GLN A 20 -20.56 -27.83 0.41
CA GLN A 20 -20.95 -26.99 -0.74
C GLN A 20 -19.71 -26.53 -1.50
N PRO A 21 -19.69 -26.62 -2.84
CA PRO A 21 -18.55 -26.18 -3.64
C PRO A 21 -18.32 -24.67 -3.51
N VAL A 22 -17.06 -24.26 -3.59
CA VAL A 22 -16.61 -22.86 -3.52
C VAL A 22 -15.83 -22.52 -4.79
N ASP A 23 -16.48 -21.77 -5.69
CA ASP A 23 -15.87 -21.34 -6.95
C ASP A 23 -15.05 -20.06 -6.81
N LEU A 24 -15.37 -19.20 -5.83
CA LEU A 24 -14.73 -17.91 -5.62
C LEU A 24 -14.54 -17.60 -4.14
N ILE A 25 -13.35 -17.09 -3.80
CA ILE A 25 -13.04 -16.54 -2.48
C ILE A 25 -12.71 -15.05 -2.65
N TYR A 26 -13.48 -14.22 -1.94
CA TYR A 26 -13.10 -12.83 -1.70
C TYR A 26 -12.19 -12.76 -0.47
N ASN A 27 -10.88 -12.76 -0.70
CA ASN A 27 -9.87 -12.77 0.35
C ASN A 27 -9.85 -11.44 1.12
N ARG A 28 -10.17 -11.50 2.41
CA ARG A 28 -10.11 -10.38 3.36
C ARG A 28 -8.91 -10.44 4.30
N MET A 29 -8.08 -11.48 4.19
CA MET A 29 -6.86 -11.64 4.97
C MET A 29 -5.76 -10.69 4.49
N THR A 30 -4.75 -10.46 5.32
CA THR A 30 -3.53 -9.75 4.93
C THR A 30 -2.52 -10.63 4.21
N ASP A 31 -2.70 -11.95 4.29
CA ASP A 31 -1.92 -12.92 3.53
C ASP A 31 -2.45 -13.00 2.09
N PHE A 32 -2.06 -12.03 1.27
CA PHE A 32 -2.46 -11.95 -0.13
C PHE A 32 -1.73 -12.96 -1.03
N ALA A 33 -0.59 -13.48 -0.58
CA ALA A 33 0.21 -14.46 -1.31
C ALA A 33 -0.15 -15.91 -0.96
N LEU A 34 -0.93 -16.11 0.12
CA LEU A 34 -1.25 -17.43 0.67
C LEU A 34 0.02 -18.17 1.11
N ASP A 35 0.93 -17.45 1.78
CA ASP A 35 2.19 -18.01 2.28
C ASP A 35 2.03 -18.63 3.68
N ALA A 36 0.93 -18.34 4.38
CA ALA A 36 0.65 -18.91 5.69
C ALA A 36 0.27 -20.39 5.57
N THR A 37 0.59 -21.18 6.60
CA THR A 37 0.25 -22.61 6.63
C THR A 37 -1.26 -22.84 6.58
N GLU A 38 -2.02 -21.95 7.23
CA GLU A 38 -3.49 -21.99 7.28
C GLU A 38 -4.13 -21.80 5.90
N THR A 39 -3.43 -21.18 4.95
CA THR A 39 -3.92 -20.91 3.59
C THR A 39 -3.32 -21.85 2.54
N ALA A 40 -2.48 -22.82 2.93
CA ALA A 40 -1.78 -23.73 2.02
C ALA A 40 -2.72 -24.54 1.14
N THR A 41 -3.84 -25.04 1.68
CA THR A 41 -4.85 -25.77 0.88
C THR A 41 -5.47 -24.87 -0.19
N ILE A 42 -5.81 -23.63 0.18
CA ILE A 42 -6.37 -22.65 -0.75
C ILE A 42 -5.38 -22.34 -1.86
N ARG A 43 -4.10 -22.14 -1.51
CA ARG A 43 -3.02 -21.90 -2.46
C ARG A 43 -2.89 -23.05 -3.45
N ALA A 44 -2.81 -24.29 -2.97
CA ALA A 44 -2.64 -25.46 -3.82
C ALA A 44 -3.80 -25.62 -4.82
N VAL A 45 -5.04 -25.33 -4.40
CA VAL A 45 -6.20 -25.38 -5.30
C VAL A 45 -6.21 -24.21 -6.28
N PHE A 46 -5.88 -22.99 -5.83
CA PHE A 46 -5.78 -21.81 -6.67
C PHE A 46 -4.71 -21.96 -7.77
N GLU A 47 -3.52 -22.47 -7.42
CA GLU A 47 -2.41 -22.71 -8.37
C GLU A 47 -2.80 -23.72 -9.47
N GLN A 48 -3.77 -24.59 -9.18
CA GLN A 48 -4.34 -25.57 -10.14
C GLN A 48 -5.58 -25.04 -10.88
N GLY A 49 -5.98 -23.79 -10.64
CA GLY A 49 -7.16 -23.16 -11.27
C GLY A 49 -8.51 -23.64 -10.71
N GLY A 50 -8.50 -24.28 -9.54
CA GLY A 50 -9.68 -24.88 -8.92
C GLY A 50 -10.59 -23.93 -8.13
N VAL A 51 -10.13 -22.69 -7.91
CA VAL A 51 -10.90 -21.63 -7.26
C VAL A 51 -10.43 -20.28 -7.78
N VAL A 52 -11.35 -19.32 -7.89
CA VAL A 52 -11.03 -17.92 -8.20
C VAL A 52 -10.72 -17.16 -6.91
N LEU A 53 -9.59 -16.45 -6.87
CA LEU A 53 -9.23 -15.56 -5.76
C LEU A 53 -9.35 -14.10 -6.17
N THR A 54 -10.04 -13.31 -5.34
CA THR A 54 -10.07 -11.86 -5.45
C THR A 54 -9.83 -11.18 -4.10
N PRO A 55 -8.92 -10.20 -3.98
CA PRO A 55 -8.01 -9.72 -5.01
C PRO A 55 -7.03 -10.82 -5.47
N HIS A 56 -6.67 -10.79 -6.75
CA HIS A 56 -5.78 -11.79 -7.34
C HIS A 56 -4.37 -11.66 -6.74
N PRO A 57 -3.73 -12.74 -6.24
CA PRO A 57 -2.40 -12.68 -5.62
C PRO A 57 -1.34 -11.97 -6.48
N ARG A 58 -1.28 -12.30 -7.78
CA ARG A 58 -0.45 -11.59 -8.77
C ARG A 58 -0.66 -10.08 -8.80
N ALA A 59 -1.91 -9.59 -8.71
CA ALA A 59 -2.16 -8.15 -8.73
C ALA A 59 -1.55 -7.47 -7.50
N HIS A 60 -1.67 -8.09 -6.32
CA HIS A 60 -0.99 -7.60 -5.12
C HIS A 60 0.53 -7.62 -5.29
N ALA A 61 1.11 -8.73 -5.77
CA ALA A 61 2.55 -8.85 -5.99
C ALA A 61 3.12 -7.80 -6.96
N LEU A 62 2.38 -7.49 -8.03
CA LEU A 62 2.81 -6.51 -9.02
C LEU A 62 2.63 -5.06 -8.55
N TYR A 63 1.49 -4.73 -7.96
CA TYR A 63 1.11 -3.33 -7.73
C TYR A 63 1.39 -2.82 -6.31
N ALA A 64 1.46 -3.69 -5.30
CA ALA A 64 1.63 -3.26 -3.91
C ALA A 64 3.09 -2.96 -3.53
N ASP A 65 4.05 -3.32 -4.38
CA ASP A 65 5.45 -3.05 -4.15
C ASP A 65 5.77 -1.56 -4.29
N LYS A 66 6.21 -0.95 -3.19
CA LYS A 66 6.48 0.49 -3.16
C LYS A 66 7.68 0.89 -4.02
N ARG A 67 8.52 -0.05 -4.46
CA ARG A 67 9.61 0.22 -5.43
C ARG A 67 9.08 0.70 -6.78
N ASN A 68 7.83 0.36 -7.12
CA ASN A 68 7.18 0.90 -8.31
C ASN A 68 7.14 2.44 -8.29
N LEU A 69 7.05 3.05 -7.10
CA LEU A 69 7.05 4.51 -6.97
C LEU A 69 8.37 5.14 -7.45
N MET A 70 9.49 4.41 -7.43
CA MET A 70 10.76 4.90 -7.96
C MET A 70 10.65 5.13 -9.46
N GLN A 71 10.12 4.16 -10.20
CA GLN A 71 9.91 4.32 -11.65
C GLN A 71 8.82 5.35 -11.96
N LEU A 72 7.74 5.36 -11.19
CA LEU A 72 6.61 6.27 -11.41
C LEU A 72 6.91 7.74 -11.05
N SER A 73 8.02 8.01 -10.38
CA SER A 73 8.49 9.37 -10.05
C SER A 73 9.76 9.78 -10.79
N ASP A 74 10.19 8.99 -11.79
CA ASP A 74 11.38 9.25 -12.61
C ASP A 74 10.98 9.44 -14.08
N ASP A 75 11.12 10.67 -14.58
CA ASP A 75 10.75 11.01 -15.96
C ASP A 75 11.55 10.21 -16.99
N ALA A 76 12.84 9.99 -16.76
CA ALA A 76 13.68 9.23 -17.70
C ALA A 76 13.25 7.76 -17.76
N ALA A 77 12.91 7.17 -16.61
CA ALA A 77 12.36 5.81 -16.55
C ALA A 77 11.00 5.73 -17.29
N LEU A 78 10.11 6.70 -17.07
CA LEU A 78 8.82 6.76 -17.76
C LEU A 78 8.97 6.96 -19.28
N GLN A 79 9.92 7.77 -19.72
CA GLN A 79 10.24 7.93 -21.15
C GLN A 79 10.75 6.63 -21.76
N ALA A 80 11.66 5.91 -21.07
CA ALA A 80 12.18 4.62 -21.53
C ALA A 80 11.07 3.54 -21.63
N LEU A 81 10.04 3.63 -20.79
CA LEU A 81 8.85 2.78 -20.85
C LEU A 81 7.85 3.20 -21.94
N GLY A 82 8.09 4.30 -22.67
CA GLY A 82 7.20 4.80 -23.72
C GLY A 82 5.93 5.47 -23.19
N VAL A 83 5.91 5.91 -21.94
CA VAL A 83 4.73 6.59 -21.35
C VAL A 83 4.56 7.96 -21.99
N GLY A 84 3.37 8.27 -22.49
CA GLY A 84 3.06 9.54 -23.15
C GLY A 84 3.21 10.76 -22.23
N GLU A 85 3.57 11.91 -22.81
CA GLU A 85 3.90 13.14 -22.07
C GLU A 85 2.81 13.57 -21.08
N THR A 86 1.54 13.58 -21.50
CA THR A 86 0.41 13.94 -20.62
C THR A 86 0.37 13.05 -19.37
N THR A 87 0.56 11.74 -19.53
CA THR A 87 0.57 10.79 -18.41
C THR A 87 1.80 11.01 -17.53
N ARG A 88 2.98 11.25 -18.10
CA ARG A 88 4.19 11.55 -17.33
C ARG A 88 4.01 12.80 -16.46
N ASN A 89 3.47 13.88 -17.03
CA ASN A 89 3.20 15.12 -16.29
C ASN A 89 2.26 14.90 -15.10
N ILE A 90 1.21 14.09 -15.27
CA ILE A 90 0.29 13.72 -14.17
C ILE A 90 1.02 12.92 -13.09
N LEU A 91 1.78 11.90 -13.48
CA LEU A 91 2.50 11.04 -12.54
C LEU A 91 3.54 11.83 -11.73
N LEU A 92 4.38 12.63 -12.40
CA LEU A 92 5.44 13.40 -11.77
C LEU A 92 4.91 14.53 -10.87
N ALA A 93 3.74 15.08 -11.18
CA ALA A 93 3.07 16.05 -10.30
C ALA A 93 2.43 15.38 -9.07
N GLY A 94 1.94 14.15 -9.21
CA GLY A 94 1.18 13.45 -8.18
C GLY A 94 1.99 12.49 -7.29
N ILE A 95 3.16 12.03 -7.75
CA ILE A 95 3.96 11.02 -7.07
C ILE A 95 5.27 11.65 -6.62
N PRO A 96 5.47 11.85 -5.29
CA PRO A 96 6.71 12.42 -4.78
C PRO A 96 7.92 11.55 -5.13
N GLN A 97 9.06 12.21 -5.34
CA GLN A 97 10.30 11.55 -5.71
C GLN A 97 10.60 10.40 -4.74
N THR A 98 10.84 9.22 -5.29
CA THR A 98 11.12 8.02 -4.52
C THR A 98 12.41 7.38 -5.01
N VAL A 99 13.31 7.08 -4.08
CA VAL A 99 14.63 6.49 -4.38
C VAL A 99 14.91 5.30 -3.44
N ALA A 100 15.79 4.40 -3.87
CA ALA A 100 16.30 3.36 -2.99
C ALA A 100 17.25 3.97 -1.96
N VAL A 101 17.16 3.51 -0.71
CA VAL A 101 18.16 3.84 0.30
C VAL A 101 19.35 2.91 0.08
N THR A 102 20.54 3.49 -0.06
CA THR A 102 21.78 2.76 -0.29
C THR A 102 22.82 3.14 0.77
N PRO A 103 23.59 2.18 1.31
CA PRO A 103 24.66 2.46 2.26
C PRO A 103 25.67 3.51 1.78
N GLU A 104 25.97 3.50 0.48
CA GLU A 104 26.91 4.42 -0.17
C GLU A 104 26.47 5.88 -0.07
N GLN A 105 25.16 6.14 0.03
CA GLN A 105 24.58 7.47 0.14
C GLN A 105 24.15 7.80 1.59
N GLY A 106 24.56 7.00 2.58
CA GLY A 106 24.12 7.12 3.97
C GLY A 106 24.30 8.51 4.58
N GLU A 107 25.45 9.15 4.35
CA GLU A 107 25.71 10.50 4.85
C GLU A 107 24.74 11.54 4.28
N ALA A 108 24.46 11.47 2.97
CA ALA A 108 23.52 12.36 2.29
C ALA A 108 22.09 12.15 2.81
N PHE A 109 21.65 10.89 2.92
CA PHE A 109 20.34 10.57 3.48
C PHE A 109 20.21 11.04 4.93
N TRP A 110 21.26 10.96 5.75
CA TRP A 110 21.23 11.46 7.12
C TRP A 110 21.15 12.99 7.19
N ALA A 111 21.95 13.68 6.36
CA ALA A 111 21.94 15.14 6.27
C ALA A 111 20.57 15.67 5.82
N GLU A 112 19.98 15.04 4.81
CA GLU A 112 18.70 15.43 4.22
C GLU A 112 17.49 14.73 4.86
N ARG A 113 17.67 13.90 5.88
CA ARG A 113 16.62 13.00 6.41
C ARG A 113 15.26 13.65 6.63
N LYS A 114 15.22 14.93 7.01
CA LYS A 114 13.96 15.67 7.25
C LYS A 114 13.08 15.82 5.99
N ARG A 115 13.66 15.72 4.79
CA ARG A 115 12.97 15.70 3.49
C ARG A 115 12.31 14.35 3.21
N TRP A 116 12.76 13.28 3.88
CA TRP A 116 12.47 11.90 3.50
C TRP A 116 11.51 11.21 4.48
N PHE A 117 10.65 10.39 3.90
CA PHE A 117 9.85 9.37 4.57
C PHE A 117 10.38 7.99 4.15
N PHE A 118 10.94 7.25 5.11
CA PHE A 118 11.58 5.96 4.90
C PHE A 118 10.57 4.84 5.14
N LYS A 119 10.46 3.91 4.18
CA LYS A 119 9.52 2.77 4.30
C LYS A 119 10.07 1.51 3.62
N PRO A 120 9.79 0.31 4.16
CA PRO A 120 10.13 -0.94 3.49
C PRO A 120 9.27 -1.13 2.22
N PRO A 121 9.81 -1.83 1.21
CA PRO A 121 9.14 -2.02 -0.08
C PRO A 121 7.82 -2.77 0.08
N ALA A 122 7.85 -3.88 0.82
CA ALA A 122 6.67 -4.64 1.25
C ALA A 122 6.27 -4.24 2.68
N GLY A 123 4.97 -4.25 2.97
CA GLY A 123 4.44 -3.98 4.31
C GLY A 123 3.16 -3.16 4.30
N PHE A 124 2.34 -3.36 5.33
CA PHE A 124 1.03 -2.75 5.50
C PHE A 124 0.91 -2.04 6.84
N GLY A 125 -0.09 -1.15 6.98
CA GLY A 125 -0.42 -0.50 8.24
C GLY A 125 0.68 0.40 8.83
N SER A 126 1.54 0.98 7.98
CA SER A 126 2.66 1.85 8.38
C SER A 126 3.67 1.19 9.34
N ARG A 127 3.78 -0.14 9.33
CA ARG A 127 4.79 -0.86 10.09
C ARG A 127 6.19 -0.53 9.56
N ALA A 128 7.12 -0.26 10.48
CA ALA A 128 8.51 0.10 10.19
C ALA A 128 8.65 1.25 9.18
N ALA A 129 7.74 2.23 9.22
CA ALA A 129 7.82 3.43 8.41
C ALA A 129 8.20 4.63 9.28
N TYR A 130 9.14 5.46 8.81
CA TYR A 130 9.75 6.51 9.61
C TYR A 130 9.76 7.84 8.88
N ARG A 131 9.30 8.90 9.56
CA ARG A 131 9.64 10.26 9.15
C ARG A 131 11.08 10.55 9.53
N GLY A 132 11.88 11.04 8.59
CA GLY A 132 13.29 11.26 8.88
C GLY A 132 13.58 12.38 9.88
N ASP A 133 12.67 13.33 10.09
CA ASP A 133 12.77 14.32 11.17
C ASP A 133 12.58 13.72 12.58
N LYS A 134 12.10 12.47 12.67
CA LYS A 134 11.92 11.71 13.91
C LYS A 134 12.86 10.51 14.02
N LEU A 135 13.78 10.33 13.05
CA LEU A 135 14.75 9.24 13.09
C LEU A 135 15.87 9.51 14.11
N THR A 136 16.20 8.48 14.88
CA THR A 136 17.45 8.41 15.65
C THR A 136 18.56 7.84 14.76
N LYS A 137 19.82 8.09 15.11
CA LYS A 137 20.96 7.49 14.38
C LYS A 137 20.89 5.97 14.35
N ARG A 138 20.55 5.34 15.48
CA ARG A 138 20.41 3.88 15.58
C ARG A 138 19.38 3.32 14.59
N VAL A 139 18.18 3.89 14.56
CA VAL A 139 17.13 3.43 13.64
C VAL A 139 17.51 3.72 12.20
N PHE A 140 18.22 4.81 11.94
CA PHE A 140 18.71 5.12 10.60
C PHE A 140 19.72 4.07 10.08
N GLU A 141 20.61 3.54 10.93
CA GLU A 141 21.49 2.43 10.54
C GLU A 141 20.71 1.16 10.13
N GLU A 142 19.60 0.87 10.82
CA GLU A 142 18.70 -0.23 10.46
C GLU A 142 18.00 0.03 9.12
N VAL A 143 17.56 1.27 8.87
CA VAL A 143 16.98 1.70 7.58
C VAL A 143 17.98 1.56 6.44
N LEU A 144 19.23 1.97 6.68
CA LEU A 144 20.30 2.00 5.68
C LEU A 144 20.64 0.60 5.14
N HIS A 145 20.58 -0.41 6.01
CA HIS A 145 20.88 -1.81 5.65
C HIS A 145 19.62 -2.67 5.45
N GLY A 146 18.43 -2.10 5.62
CA GLY A 146 17.15 -2.83 5.60
C GLY A 146 16.46 -2.88 4.23
N GLY A 147 17.10 -2.40 3.16
CA GLY A 147 16.51 -2.36 1.82
C GLY A 147 15.32 -1.41 1.69
N TYR A 148 15.36 -0.28 2.42
CA TYR A 148 14.29 0.70 2.42
C TYR A 148 14.25 1.52 1.12
N ILE A 149 13.10 2.14 0.88
CA ILE A 149 13.01 3.30 -0.02
C ILE A 149 12.84 4.58 0.79
N ALA A 150 13.32 5.68 0.25
CA ALA A 150 13.08 7.04 0.72
C ALA A 150 12.16 7.75 -0.27
N GLN A 151 11.02 8.23 0.19
CA GLN A 151 10.11 9.05 -0.60
C GLN A 151 10.09 10.47 -0.02
N GLU A 152 10.10 11.49 -0.87
CA GLU A 152 9.94 12.86 -0.41
C GLU A 152 8.64 13.04 0.38
N ILE A 153 8.70 13.85 1.43
CA ILE A 153 7.52 14.15 2.22
C ILE A 153 6.59 15.04 1.42
N ALA A 154 5.41 14.51 1.08
CA ALA A 154 4.24 15.30 0.73
C ALA A 154 3.47 15.65 2.01
N PRO A 155 3.36 16.95 2.38
CA PRO A 155 2.55 17.34 3.53
C PRO A 155 1.08 16.97 3.25
N PRO A 156 0.36 16.43 4.23
CA PRO A 156 -1.06 16.15 4.06
C PRO A 156 -1.83 17.46 3.96
N SER A 157 -2.94 17.44 3.21
CA SER A 157 -3.94 18.51 3.26
C SER A 157 -4.51 18.65 4.66
N GLU A 158 -4.90 19.86 5.04
CA GLU A 158 -5.54 20.15 6.33
C GLU A 158 -6.93 20.72 6.13
N HIS A 159 -7.87 20.31 6.98
CA HIS A 159 -9.28 20.69 6.92
C HIS A 159 -9.80 21.03 8.32
N ALA A 160 -10.64 22.07 8.39
CA ALA A 160 -11.34 22.42 9.62
C ALA A 160 -12.48 21.42 9.89
N VAL A 161 -12.54 20.92 11.13
CA VAL A 161 -13.57 20.03 11.66
C VAL A 161 -14.02 20.61 13.00
N GLY A 162 -15.15 21.34 12.98
CA GLY A 162 -15.54 22.18 14.10
C GLY A 162 -14.48 23.24 14.40
N GLU A 163 -14.00 23.28 15.65
CA GLU A 163 -12.94 24.19 16.10
C GLU A 163 -11.52 23.63 15.90
N THR A 164 -11.39 22.40 15.40
CA THR A 164 -10.09 21.73 15.23
C THR A 164 -9.66 21.68 13.79
N THR A 165 -8.35 21.68 13.54
CA THR A 165 -7.79 21.36 12.23
C THR A 165 -7.33 19.91 12.22
N MET A 166 -7.69 19.18 11.16
CA MET A 166 -7.34 17.79 10.96
C MET A 166 -6.65 17.60 9.63
N LYS A 167 -5.74 16.61 9.56
CA LYS A 167 -5.14 16.18 8.31
C LYS A 167 -6.14 15.33 7.55
N ALA A 168 -6.21 15.53 6.24
CA ALA A 168 -6.98 14.68 5.34
C ALA A 168 -6.05 13.89 4.43
N ASP A 169 -6.36 12.62 4.25
CA ASP A 169 -5.90 11.85 3.11
C ASP A 169 -7.10 11.44 2.25
N ILE A 170 -6.93 11.46 0.93
CA ILE A 170 -7.97 11.09 -0.03
C ILE A 170 -7.69 9.70 -0.57
N ARG A 171 -8.70 8.84 -0.53
CA ARG A 171 -8.65 7.45 -1.00
C ARG A 171 -9.61 7.26 -2.17
N CYS A 172 -9.05 6.98 -3.34
CA CYS A 172 -9.81 6.52 -4.49
C CYS A 172 -9.90 4.99 -4.47
N TYR A 173 -11.13 4.47 -4.48
CA TYR A 173 -11.41 3.06 -4.71
C TYR A 173 -11.57 2.86 -6.22
N VAL A 174 -10.74 2.00 -6.80
CA VAL A 174 -10.65 1.82 -8.25
C VAL A 174 -11.03 0.39 -8.60
N TYR A 175 -11.83 0.23 -9.64
CA TYR A 175 -12.14 -1.06 -10.26
C TYR A 175 -12.12 -0.90 -11.77
N ASN A 176 -11.44 -1.83 -12.45
CA ASN A 176 -11.29 -1.84 -13.91
C ASN A 176 -10.86 -0.48 -14.50
N GLY A 177 -9.87 0.18 -13.87
CA GLY A 177 -9.36 1.49 -14.30
C GLY A 177 -10.27 2.68 -13.97
N CYS A 178 -11.47 2.45 -13.44
CA CYS A 178 -12.43 3.50 -13.11
C CYS A 178 -12.51 3.74 -11.60
N ILE A 179 -12.51 5.01 -11.19
CA ILE A 179 -12.79 5.40 -9.80
C ILE A 179 -14.27 5.09 -9.50
N GLN A 180 -14.51 4.25 -8.50
CA GLN A 180 -15.83 3.86 -8.03
C GLN A 180 -16.31 4.73 -6.87
N LEU A 181 -15.38 5.12 -5.99
CA LEU A 181 -15.66 5.91 -4.81
C LEU A 181 -14.44 6.73 -4.45
N VAL A 182 -14.67 7.96 -3.98
CA VAL A 182 -13.66 8.79 -3.34
C VAL A 182 -14.09 9.00 -1.89
N ALA A 183 -13.21 8.69 -0.94
CA ALA A 183 -13.44 8.93 0.48
C ALA A 183 -12.23 9.63 1.09
N ALA A 184 -12.47 10.47 2.10
CA ALA A 184 -11.41 11.07 2.89
C ALA A 184 -11.25 10.32 4.22
N ARG A 185 -10.05 10.35 4.78
CA ARG A 185 -9.79 10.01 6.18
C ARG A 185 -9.24 11.23 6.90
N LEU A 186 -9.93 11.64 7.94
CA LEU A 186 -9.55 12.76 8.79
C LEU A 186 -8.86 12.23 10.03
N TYR A 187 -7.69 12.79 10.36
CA TYR A 187 -6.88 12.33 11.49
C TYR A 187 -6.01 13.43 12.07
N GLN A 188 -5.53 13.20 13.29
CA GLN A 188 -4.47 13.98 13.92
C GLN A 188 -3.24 13.12 14.17
N GLY A 189 -2.08 13.76 14.34
CA GLY A 189 -0.80 13.08 14.56
C GLY A 189 -0.01 12.80 13.28
N GLN A 190 0.89 11.82 13.33
CA GLN A 190 1.83 11.56 12.23
C GLN A 190 1.28 10.56 11.22
N THR A 191 0.56 9.55 11.67
CA THR A 191 -0.02 8.49 10.83
C THR A 191 -1.54 8.54 10.89
N THR A 192 -2.20 8.15 9.79
CA THR A 192 -3.65 8.02 9.74
C THR A 192 -4.14 7.09 10.86
N ASN A 193 -5.07 7.57 11.66
CA ASN A 193 -5.70 6.82 12.75
C ASN A 193 -7.12 7.32 12.98
N PHE A 194 -7.95 6.52 13.64
CA PHE A 194 -9.36 6.84 13.96
C PHE A 194 -9.58 6.94 15.47
N ARG A 195 -8.62 7.51 16.20
CA ARG A 195 -8.68 7.59 17.67
C ARG A 195 -9.16 8.94 18.18
N THR A 196 -9.02 10.00 17.38
CA THR A 196 -9.41 11.35 17.76
C THR A 196 -10.90 11.58 17.47
N PRO A 197 -11.69 12.10 18.43
CA PRO A 197 -13.06 12.56 18.16
C PRO A 197 -13.12 13.54 16.99
N GLY A 198 -14.06 13.35 16.06
CA GLY A 198 -14.16 14.12 14.81
C GLY A 198 -13.24 13.61 13.67
N GLY A 199 -12.29 12.73 13.97
CA GLY A 199 -11.54 11.95 12.98
C GLY A 199 -12.32 10.73 12.51
N GLY A 200 -11.88 10.11 11.41
CA GLY A 200 -12.57 8.97 10.82
C GLY A 200 -12.71 9.08 9.30
N PHE A 201 -13.65 8.33 8.74
CA PHE A 201 -14.04 8.48 7.34
C PHE A 201 -14.87 9.75 7.15
N ALA A 202 -14.63 10.45 6.05
CA ALA A 202 -15.40 11.62 5.64
C ALA A 202 -15.76 11.51 4.15
N PRO A 203 -16.95 12.01 3.75
CA PRO A 203 -17.34 12.05 2.34
C PRO A 203 -16.49 13.06 1.57
N VAL A 204 -16.28 12.80 0.29
CA VAL A 204 -15.67 13.74 -0.65
C VAL A 204 -16.71 14.15 -1.67
N PHE A 205 -16.98 15.45 -1.75
CA PHE A 205 -17.88 16.03 -2.74
C PHE A 205 -17.03 16.58 -3.88
N THR A 206 -17.24 16.08 -5.09
CA THR A 206 -16.65 16.65 -6.30
C THR A 206 -17.57 17.77 -6.79
N VAL A 207 -16.98 18.93 -7.10
CA VAL A 207 -17.67 20.11 -7.65
C VAL A 207 -17.40 20.24 -9.13
#